data_AF-A0A942GMX1-F1
#
_entry.id   AF-A0A942GMX1-F1
#
_cell.length_a   1.000
_cell.length_b   1.000
_cell.length_c   1.000
_cell.angle_alpha   90.00
_cell.angle_beta   90.00
_cell.angle_gamma   90.00
#
_symmetry.space_group_name_H-M   'P 1'
#
loop_
_entity.id
_entity.type
_entity.pdbx_description
1 polymer ?
#
loop_
_entity_poly.entity_id
_entity_poly.type
_entity_poly.pdbx_seq_one_letter_code
_entity_poly.pdbx_strand_id
1 'polypeptide(L)'
;MGRKPANGVRGCHNDADYLDNQVQGDYIKQIFILTHNVYFHREITYNQTHRFKCVSFFVVNKASNNSSVRLCVRPSQKIPTENENFNPVQNSYAALWSEYREVDTVIPVLNVIRRILEYYFMQLCGYDDVNIRKRVLEENKDKFVETPAEGLPDYTKYHLASAMLSYISVNSVGFSDGLNYVDDCADTTLYRTVFKLIFEALHQVQHYKMMMGEDMEIK
;
A
#
# COMPACT_ATOMS: atom_id res chain seq x y z
N MET A 1 -5.95 -43.81 11.85
CA MET A 1 -6.15 -42.36 12.06
C MET A 1 -5.42 -41.61 10.97
N GLY A 2 -6.13 -41.14 9.95
CA GLY A 2 -5.56 -40.27 8.90
C GLY A 2 -6.44 -39.04 8.79
N ARG A 3 -5.91 -37.88 9.23
CA ARG A 3 -6.58 -36.58 9.04
C ARG A 3 -6.59 -36.27 7.54
N LYS A 4 -7.77 -36.21 6.93
CA LYS A 4 -7.93 -35.61 5.59
C LYS A 4 -7.70 -34.10 5.72
N PRO A 5 -6.87 -33.48 4.87
CA PRO A 5 -6.76 -32.03 4.80
C PRO A 5 -8.10 -31.46 4.29
N ALA A 6 -8.61 -30.45 5.00
CA ALA A 6 -9.78 -29.70 4.60
C ALA A 6 -9.42 -28.86 3.37
N ASN A 7 -9.78 -29.35 2.18
CA ASN A 7 -9.71 -28.56 0.96
C ASN A 7 -10.77 -27.46 1.04
N GLY A 8 -10.31 -26.25 1.35
CA GLY A 8 -11.11 -25.04 1.34
C GLY A 8 -11.82 -24.85 -0.01
N VAL A 9 -13.14 -24.68 0.11
CA VAL A 9 -14.16 -24.36 -0.89
C VAL A 9 -13.60 -23.72 -2.16
N ARG A 10 -13.54 -24.52 -3.23
CA ARG A 10 -13.25 -24.09 -4.61
C ARG A 10 -14.48 -24.27 -5.50
N GLY A 11 -15.66 -23.93 -4.97
CA GLY A 11 -16.97 -24.19 -5.58
C GLY A 11 -17.84 -22.94 -5.64
N CYS A 12 -17.32 -21.86 -6.24
CA CYS A 12 -18.11 -20.66 -6.56
C CYS A 12 -18.02 -20.38 -8.06
N HIS A 13 -18.36 -21.36 -8.89
CA HIS A 13 -18.87 -21.06 -10.22
C HIS A 13 -20.38 -21.00 -10.09
N ASN A 14 -21.02 -20.02 -10.74
CA ASN A 14 -22.46 -20.07 -10.93
C ASN A 14 -22.75 -21.39 -11.64
N ASP A 15 -23.35 -22.35 -10.93
CA ASP A 15 -24.02 -23.50 -11.53
C ASP A 15 -25.20 -22.97 -12.33
N ALA A 16 -24.91 -22.47 -13.53
CA ALA A 16 -25.90 -22.07 -14.52
C ALA A 16 -26.26 -23.22 -15.47
N ASP A 17 -25.69 -24.41 -15.28
CA ASP A 17 -26.05 -25.62 -16.01
C ASP A 17 -26.82 -26.58 -15.09
N TYR A 18 -28.13 -26.41 -15.05
CA TYR A 18 -29.10 -27.30 -14.37
C TYR A 18 -29.35 -28.59 -15.16
N LEU A 19 -28.33 -29.17 -15.78
CA LEU A 19 -28.44 -30.44 -16.47
C LEU A 19 -27.38 -31.37 -15.91
N ASP A 20 -27.82 -32.16 -14.93
CA ASP A 20 -27.17 -33.38 -14.47
C ASP A 20 -26.12 -33.22 -13.35
N ASN A 21 -26.60 -33.16 -12.10
CA ASN A 21 -26.35 -34.18 -11.08
C ASN A 21 -26.75 -33.69 -9.68
N GLN A 22 -27.68 -34.40 -9.04
CA GLN A 22 -27.96 -34.23 -7.62
C GLN A 22 -26.81 -34.80 -6.79
N VAL A 23 -25.78 -33.99 -6.56
CA VAL A 23 -24.82 -34.24 -5.47
C VAL A 23 -25.44 -33.68 -4.20
N GLN A 24 -25.96 -34.58 -3.35
CA GLN A 24 -26.53 -34.23 -2.06
C GLN A 24 -25.41 -33.87 -1.08
N GLY A 25 -25.00 -32.60 -1.10
CA GLY A 25 -24.11 -31.98 -0.12
C GLY A 25 -24.63 -30.60 0.27
N ASP A 26 -24.45 -30.20 1.53
CA ASP A 26 -24.76 -28.85 2.00
C ASP A 26 -23.74 -27.86 1.41
N TYR A 27 -23.98 -27.43 0.17
CA TYR A 27 -23.19 -26.40 -0.48
C TYR A 27 -23.76 -25.02 -0.17
N ILE A 28 -22.87 -24.08 0.17
CA ILE A 28 -23.24 -22.68 0.39
C ILE A 28 -23.50 -22.05 -0.97
N LYS A 29 -24.78 -21.76 -1.27
CA LYS A 29 -25.21 -21.17 -2.55
C LYS A 29 -24.83 -19.69 -2.71
N GLN A 30 -24.79 -18.95 -1.60
CA GLN A 30 -24.51 -17.51 -1.62
C GLN A 30 -23.91 -17.07 -0.28
N ILE A 31 -22.95 -16.15 -0.34
CA ILE A 31 -22.32 -15.54 0.82
C ILE A 31 -22.42 -14.03 0.67
N PHE A 32 -22.89 -13.35 1.71
CA PHE A 32 -22.80 -11.90 1.84
C PHE A 32 -21.81 -11.56 2.93
N ILE A 33 -20.81 -10.75 2.59
CA ILE A 33 -19.81 -10.25 3.54
C ILE A 33 -19.98 -8.75 3.63
N LEU A 34 -20.48 -8.29 4.79
CA LEU A 34 -20.59 -6.87 5.11
C LEU A 34 -19.47 -6.51 6.07
N THR A 35 -18.63 -5.57 5.68
CA THR A 35 -17.50 -5.12 6.49
C THR A 35 -17.33 -3.61 6.35
N HIS A 36 -16.98 -2.96 7.46
CA HIS A 36 -16.48 -1.59 7.48
C HIS A 36 -14.94 -1.56 7.52
N ASN A 37 -14.30 -2.72 7.69
CA ASN A 37 -12.85 -2.86 7.73
C ASN A 37 -12.30 -3.03 6.32
N VAL A 38 -11.58 -2.01 5.88
CA VAL A 38 -10.96 -1.89 4.56
C VAL A 38 -9.87 -2.95 4.32
N TYR A 39 -9.10 -3.31 5.35
CA TYR A 39 -8.05 -4.33 5.26
C TYR A 39 -8.65 -5.72 5.05
N PHE A 40 -9.68 -6.06 5.83
CA PHE A 40 -10.38 -7.33 5.66
C PHE A 40 -11.02 -7.42 4.28
N HIS A 41 -11.63 -6.34 3.80
CA HIS A 41 -12.16 -6.27 2.43
C HIS A 41 -11.05 -6.53 1.40
N ARG A 42 -9.86 -5.93 1.54
CA ARG A 42 -8.75 -6.16 0.62
C ARG A 42 -8.34 -7.64 0.55
N GLU A 43 -8.15 -8.28 1.70
CA GLU A 43 -7.68 -9.68 1.75
C GLU A 43 -8.68 -10.65 1.11
N ILE A 44 -9.98 -10.47 1.34
CA ILE A 44 -11.00 -11.34 0.73
C ILE A 44 -11.23 -11.05 -0.76
N THR A 45 -10.92 -9.83 -1.24
CA THR A 45 -11.21 -9.40 -2.62
C THR A 45 -10.01 -9.50 -3.57
N TYR A 46 -8.77 -9.59 -3.06
CA TYR A 46 -7.53 -9.57 -3.84
C TYR A 46 -7.56 -10.50 -5.08
N ASN A 47 -7.97 -11.76 -4.89
CA ASN A 47 -8.05 -12.76 -5.96
C ASN A 47 -9.48 -12.97 -6.49
N GLN A 48 -10.41 -12.05 -6.25
CA GLN A 48 -11.82 -12.20 -6.63
C GLN A 48 -12.29 -11.17 -7.66
N THR A 49 -11.53 -10.10 -7.88
CA THR A 49 -11.86 -9.02 -8.83
C THR A 49 -12.04 -9.49 -10.28
N HIS A 50 -11.26 -10.49 -10.71
CA HIS A 50 -11.37 -11.09 -12.04
C HIS A 50 -12.62 -11.97 -12.22
N ARG A 51 -13.32 -12.32 -11.13
CA ARG A 51 -14.46 -13.24 -11.15
C ARG A 51 -15.78 -12.50 -11.31
N PHE A 52 -15.92 -11.74 -12.39
CA PHE A 52 -17.10 -10.92 -12.65
C PHE A 52 -18.43 -11.70 -12.61
N LYS A 53 -18.43 -12.95 -13.07
CA LYS A 53 -19.64 -13.79 -13.16
C LYS A 53 -20.19 -14.25 -11.80
N CYS A 54 -19.37 -14.33 -10.75
CA CYS A 54 -19.76 -14.94 -9.47
C CYS A 54 -19.43 -14.10 -8.24
N VAL A 55 -18.79 -12.93 -8.41
CA VAL A 55 -18.47 -12.01 -7.32
C VAL A 55 -18.97 -10.63 -7.72
N SER A 56 -19.52 -9.88 -6.76
CA SER A 56 -19.94 -8.49 -6.96
C SER A 56 -19.57 -7.67 -5.74
N PHE A 57 -19.11 -6.43 -5.98
CA PHE A 57 -18.75 -5.50 -4.91
C PHE A 57 -19.76 -4.37 -4.83
N PHE A 58 -20.13 -4.03 -3.61
CA PHE A 58 -21.09 -2.97 -3.31
C PHE A 58 -20.50 -2.01 -2.29
N VAL A 59 -20.76 -0.71 -2.46
CA VAL A 59 -20.53 0.31 -1.43
C VAL A 59 -21.87 0.72 -0.87
N VAL A 60 -22.00 0.69 0.45
CA VAL A 60 -23.16 1.21 1.17
C VAL A 60 -22.75 2.54 1.81
N ASN A 61 -23.41 3.63 1.41
CA ASN A 61 -23.18 4.96 1.94
C ASN A 61 -24.43 5.45 2.69
N LYS A 62 -24.25 6.09 3.83
CA LYS A 62 -25.33 6.74 4.58
C LYS A 62 -25.08 8.23 4.68
N ALA A 63 -25.99 9.03 4.13
CA ALA A 63 -25.95 10.49 4.21
C ALA A 63 -27.36 11.02 4.48
N SER A 64 -27.49 11.97 5.41
CA SER A 64 -28.79 12.61 5.74
C SER A 64 -29.93 11.63 6.00
N ASN A 65 -29.68 10.59 6.82
CA ASN A 65 -30.60 9.47 7.09
C ASN A 65 -31.07 8.66 5.86
N ASN A 66 -30.51 8.89 4.68
CA ASN A 66 -30.71 8.08 3.49
C ASN A 66 -29.54 7.11 3.33
N SER A 67 -29.83 5.84 3.05
CA SER A 67 -28.84 4.83 2.73
C SER A 67 -28.89 4.51 1.24
N SER A 68 -27.75 4.65 0.56
CA SER A 68 -27.58 4.31 -0.85
C SER A 68 -26.64 3.13 -1.01
N VAL A 69 -26.95 2.25 -1.95
CA VAL A 69 -26.12 1.09 -2.30
C VAL A 69 -25.68 1.24 -3.74
N ARG A 70 -24.37 1.20 -3.98
CA ARG A 70 -23.78 1.37 -5.31
C ARG A 70 -23.00 0.12 -5.71
N LEU A 71 -23.35 -0.46 -6.85
CA LEU A 71 -22.61 -1.55 -7.47
C LEU A 71 -21.29 -1.03 -8.08
N CYS A 72 -20.19 -1.75 -7.85
CA CYS A 72 -18.84 -1.33 -8.25
C CYS A 72 -18.39 -2.05 -9.53
N VAL A 73 -18.95 -1.60 -10.65
CA VAL A 73 -18.65 -2.11 -11.99
C VAL A 73 -18.19 -0.96 -12.89
N ARG A 74 -17.22 -1.23 -13.77
CA ARG A 74 -16.73 -0.29 -14.77
C ARG A 74 -16.47 -1.00 -16.10
N PRO A 75 -16.44 -0.30 -17.24
CA PRO A 75 -15.95 -0.87 -18.50
C PRO A 75 -14.51 -1.34 -18.33
N SER A 76 -14.17 -2.51 -18.87
CA SER A 76 -12.82 -3.03 -18.78
C SER A 76 -11.86 -2.18 -19.58
N GLN A 77 -10.70 -1.88 -18.99
CA GLN A 77 -9.65 -1.11 -19.65
C GLN A 77 -8.99 -1.90 -20.79
N LYS A 78 -9.07 -3.24 -20.75
CA LYS A 78 -8.47 -4.12 -21.77
C LYS A 78 -9.44 -4.42 -22.91
N ILE A 79 -10.72 -4.59 -22.59
CA ILE A 79 -11.77 -4.96 -23.54
C ILE A 79 -12.96 -4.02 -23.32
N PRO A 80 -13.10 -2.93 -24.10
CA PRO A 80 -14.13 -1.91 -23.88
C PRO A 80 -15.57 -2.44 -23.95
N THR A 81 -15.79 -3.59 -24.57
CA THR A 81 -17.10 -4.26 -24.68
C THR A 81 -17.48 -5.07 -23.45
N GLU A 82 -16.56 -5.30 -22.51
CA GLU A 82 -16.81 -6.07 -21.30
C GLU A 82 -16.80 -5.19 -20.05
N ASN A 83 -17.58 -5.59 -19.05
CA ASN A 83 -17.57 -4.96 -17.74
C ASN A 83 -16.65 -5.73 -16.79
N GLU A 84 -15.89 -5.01 -15.98
CA GLU A 84 -15.09 -5.57 -14.91
C GLU A 84 -15.56 -5.04 -13.55
N ASN A 85 -15.45 -5.90 -12.54
CA ASN A 85 -15.59 -5.45 -11.16
C ASN A 85 -14.37 -4.60 -10.82
N PHE A 86 -14.60 -3.47 -10.18
CA PHE A 86 -13.52 -2.71 -9.55
C PHE A 86 -13.69 -2.73 -8.04
N ASN A 87 -12.57 -2.81 -7.32
CA ASN A 87 -12.60 -2.68 -5.88
C ASN A 87 -12.82 -1.19 -5.54
N PRO A 88 -13.92 -0.82 -4.86
CA PRO A 88 -14.22 0.57 -4.52
C PRO A 88 -13.29 1.15 -3.47
N VAL A 89 -12.57 0.28 -2.75
CA VAL A 89 -11.45 0.71 -1.92
C VAL A 89 -10.37 1.23 -2.87
N GLN A 90 -10.47 2.52 -3.19
CA GLN A 90 -9.31 3.28 -3.63
C GLN A 90 -8.34 3.23 -2.47
N ASN A 91 -7.21 2.57 -2.70
CA ASN A 91 -6.17 2.44 -1.71
C ASN A 91 -5.73 3.87 -1.36
N SER A 92 -6.10 4.39 -0.18
CA SER A 92 -5.67 5.72 0.30
C SER A 92 -4.14 5.86 0.16
N TYR A 93 -3.44 4.74 0.29
CA TYR A 93 -2.04 4.60 -0.03
C TYR A 93 -1.69 4.91 -1.50
N ALA A 94 -2.42 4.36 -2.49
CA ALA A 94 -2.18 4.68 -3.89
C ALA A 94 -2.41 6.17 -4.20
N ALA A 95 -3.37 6.80 -3.51
CA ALA A 95 -3.56 8.25 -3.60
C ALA A 95 -2.35 9.02 -3.06
N LEU A 96 -1.73 8.58 -1.96
CA LEU A 96 -0.48 9.18 -1.45
C LEU A 96 0.64 9.14 -2.49
N TRP A 97 0.78 8.04 -3.23
CA TRP A 97 1.80 7.96 -4.28
C TRP A 97 1.49 8.81 -5.50
N SER A 98 0.20 9.05 -5.81
CA SER A 98 -0.18 10.05 -6.82
C SER A 98 0.17 11.44 -6.36
N GLU A 99 -0.21 11.80 -5.14
CA GLU A 99 0.11 13.08 -4.51
C GLU A 99 1.63 13.29 -4.51
N TYR A 100 2.40 12.28 -4.10
CA TYR A 100 3.86 12.29 -4.08
C TYR A 100 4.48 12.59 -5.44
N ARG A 101 3.89 12.14 -6.56
CA ARG A 101 4.40 12.41 -7.90
C ARG A 101 4.08 13.82 -8.38
N GLU A 102 3.00 14.41 -7.90
CA GLU A 102 2.49 15.71 -8.36
C GLU A 102 3.10 16.89 -7.58
N VAL A 103 3.41 16.71 -6.30
CA VAL A 103 3.96 17.79 -5.47
C VAL A 103 5.42 18.12 -5.82
N ASP A 104 5.76 19.40 -5.92
CA ASP A 104 7.07 19.89 -6.36
C ASP A 104 7.78 20.79 -5.33
N THR A 105 7.12 21.05 -4.19
CA THR A 105 7.62 21.86 -3.08
C THR A 105 7.99 20.98 -1.88
N VAL A 106 8.99 21.41 -1.11
CA VAL A 106 9.63 20.60 -0.07
C VAL A 106 8.65 20.19 1.03
N ILE A 107 7.83 21.13 1.52
CA ILE A 107 6.90 20.88 2.62
C ILE A 107 5.83 19.84 2.24
N PRO A 108 5.08 19.97 1.13
CA PRO A 108 4.16 18.93 0.67
C PRO A 108 4.84 17.58 0.41
N VAL A 109 6.01 17.56 -0.25
CA VAL A 109 6.77 16.31 -0.48
C VAL A 109 7.05 15.60 0.85
N LEU A 110 7.55 16.32 1.85
CA LEU A 110 7.81 15.76 3.18
C LEU A 110 6.55 15.22 3.85
N ASN A 111 5.44 15.95 3.80
CA ASN A 111 4.19 15.52 4.41
C ASN A 111 3.67 14.22 3.79
N VAL A 112 3.78 14.08 2.47
CA VAL A 112 3.40 12.87 1.77
C VAL A 112 4.36 11.72 2.09
N ILE A 113 5.67 11.97 2.11
CA ILE A 113 6.69 10.98 2.51
C ILE A 113 6.39 10.40 3.89
N ARG A 114 6.08 11.26 4.88
CA ARG A 114 5.74 10.81 6.24
C ARG A 114 4.57 9.84 6.24
N ARG A 115 3.48 10.21 5.57
CA ARG A 115 2.27 9.38 5.45
C ARG A 115 2.55 8.06 4.75
N ILE A 116 3.40 8.05 3.71
CA ILE A 116 3.78 6.82 3.01
C ILE A 116 4.63 5.90 3.89
N LEU A 117 5.66 6.44 4.56
CA LEU A 117 6.54 5.63 5.41
C LEU A 117 5.77 5.03 6.58
N GLU A 118 4.94 5.83 7.25
CA GLU A 118 4.10 5.37 8.36
C GLU A 118 3.12 4.29 7.89
N TYR A 119 2.34 4.54 6.84
CA TYR A 119 1.37 3.58 6.35
C TYR A 119 2.02 2.28 5.87
N TYR A 120 3.09 2.37 5.08
CA TYR A 120 3.72 1.19 4.50
C TYR A 120 4.49 0.38 5.53
N PHE A 121 5.45 0.99 6.21
CA PHE A 121 6.36 0.23 7.07
C PHE A 121 5.68 -0.13 8.40
N MET A 122 4.91 0.77 9.01
CA MET A 122 4.26 0.48 10.29
C MET A 122 2.98 -0.33 10.11
N GLN A 123 2.06 0.10 9.22
CA GLN A 123 0.74 -0.53 9.13
C GLN A 123 0.72 -1.77 8.22
N LEU A 124 1.43 -1.78 7.09
CA LEU A 124 1.40 -2.92 6.15
C LEU A 124 2.49 -3.96 6.43
N CYS A 125 3.71 -3.54 6.71
CA CYS A 125 4.83 -4.47 6.95
C CYS A 125 4.98 -4.87 8.43
N GLY A 126 4.32 -4.16 9.36
CA GLY A 126 4.37 -4.46 10.79
C GLY A 126 5.75 -4.26 11.41
N TYR A 127 6.55 -3.31 10.90
CA TYR A 127 7.83 -2.97 11.51
C TYR A 127 7.62 -2.30 12.88
N ASP A 128 8.53 -2.58 13.81
CA ASP A 128 8.69 -1.80 15.02
C ASP A 128 9.58 -0.58 14.73
N ASP A 129 9.27 0.56 15.33
CA ASP A 129 9.91 1.85 15.07
C ASP A 129 11.42 1.82 15.28
N VAL A 130 11.85 1.17 16.38
CA VAL A 130 13.27 0.98 16.72
C VAL A 130 13.99 0.15 15.64
N ASN A 131 13.28 -0.77 14.98
CA ASN A 131 13.84 -1.63 13.95
C ASN A 131 14.15 -0.83 12.67
N ILE A 132 13.27 0.09 12.26
CA ILE A 132 13.48 0.88 11.04
C ILE A 132 14.68 1.81 11.18
N ARG A 133 14.73 2.60 12.26
CA ARG A 133 15.83 3.54 12.48
C ARG A 133 17.17 2.83 12.56
N LYS A 134 17.25 1.73 13.30
CA LYS A 134 18.48 0.94 13.39
C LYS A 134 18.92 0.44 12.02
N ARG A 135 18.00 -0.18 11.26
CA ARG A 135 18.34 -0.73 9.94
C ARG A 135 18.78 0.35 8.94
N VAL A 136 18.16 1.53 8.97
CA VAL A 136 18.45 2.61 8.01
C VAL A 136 19.67 3.44 8.45
N LEU A 137 19.71 3.89 9.71
CA LEU A 137 20.70 4.86 10.20
C LEU A 137 21.95 4.21 10.82
N GLU A 138 21.86 2.97 11.30
CA GLU A 138 23.03 2.25 11.87
C GLU A 138 23.58 1.22 10.89
N GLU A 139 22.75 0.27 10.44
CA GLU A 139 23.20 -0.87 9.63
C GLU A 139 23.51 -0.52 8.16
N ASN A 140 22.85 0.50 7.62
CA ASN A 140 23.02 0.97 6.24
C ASN A 140 23.54 2.41 6.16
N LYS A 141 24.26 2.87 7.20
CA LYS A 141 24.74 4.25 7.34
C LYS A 141 25.58 4.71 6.14
N ASP A 142 26.36 3.80 5.56
CA ASP A 142 27.21 4.02 4.39
C ASP A 142 26.42 4.50 3.15
N LYS A 143 25.15 4.12 3.01
CA LYS A 143 24.29 4.57 1.91
C LYS A 143 23.87 6.05 2.02
N PHE A 144 24.00 6.63 3.21
CA PHE A 144 23.55 7.98 3.53
C PHE A 144 24.68 8.94 3.86
N VAL A 145 25.93 8.47 3.88
CA VAL A 145 27.12 9.29 4.14
C VAL A 145 28.06 9.18 2.95
N GLU A 146 28.24 10.28 2.23
CA GLU A 146 29.17 10.32 1.10
C GLU A 146 30.53 10.80 1.60
N THR A 147 31.59 10.03 1.34
CA THR A 147 32.97 10.46 1.63
C THR A 147 33.69 10.73 0.31
N PRO A 148 33.88 12.00 -0.09
CA PRO A 148 34.68 12.32 -1.26
C PRO A 148 36.15 11.88 -1.05
N ALA A 149 36.84 11.54 -2.14
CA ALA A 149 38.24 11.08 -2.10
C ALA A 149 39.22 12.07 -1.43
N GLU A 150 38.88 13.36 -1.41
CA GLU A 150 39.65 14.42 -0.75
C GLU A 150 38.73 15.38 0.04
N GLY A 151 37.82 14.85 0.86
CA GLY A 151 36.84 15.68 1.57
C GLY A 151 36.43 15.17 2.95
N LEU A 152 35.76 16.04 3.70
CA LEU A 152 35.03 15.66 4.90
C LEU A 152 33.79 14.83 4.52
N PRO A 153 33.37 13.85 5.35
CA PRO A 153 32.15 13.09 5.13
C PRO A 153 30.92 14.02 5.12
N ASP A 154 30.12 13.91 4.07
CA ASP A 154 28.84 14.62 3.92
C ASP A 154 27.71 13.82 4.59
N TYR A 155 27.14 14.41 5.64
CA TYR A 155 26.03 13.84 6.40
C TYR A 155 24.66 14.39 5.99
N THR A 156 24.57 15.17 4.91
CA THR A 156 23.30 15.80 4.48
C THR A 156 22.20 14.77 4.28
N LYS A 157 22.46 13.68 3.55
CA LYS A 157 21.48 12.60 3.33
C LYS A 157 21.13 11.86 4.62
N TYR A 158 22.12 11.66 5.49
CA TYR A 158 21.93 11.02 6.80
C TYR A 158 21.00 11.84 7.71
N HIS A 159 21.24 13.15 7.83
CA HIS A 159 20.39 14.04 8.62
C HIS A 159 18.97 14.10 8.06
N LEU A 160 18.84 14.13 6.73
CA LEU A 160 17.52 14.12 6.10
C LEU A 160 16.77 12.80 6.32
N ALA A 161 17.45 11.65 6.24
CA ALA A 161 16.85 10.35 6.55
C ALA A 161 16.40 10.30 8.02
N SER A 162 17.25 10.77 8.94
CA SER A 162 16.92 10.87 10.36
C SER A 162 15.69 11.74 10.61
N ALA A 163 15.57 12.88 9.91
CA ALA A 163 14.41 13.76 10.01
C ALA A 163 13.15 13.13 9.41
N MET A 164 13.23 12.42 8.29
CA MET A 164 12.07 11.70 7.72
C MET A 164 11.56 10.61 8.66
N LEU A 165 12.48 9.85 9.28
CA LEU A 165 12.16 8.76 10.19
C LEU A 165 11.68 9.25 11.57
N SER A 166 11.99 10.48 11.97
CA SER A 166 11.57 10.98 13.28
C SER A 166 10.08 11.15 13.47
N TYR A 167 9.35 11.30 12.37
CA TYR A 167 7.90 11.39 12.39
C TYR A 167 7.20 10.04 12.58
N ILE A 168 7.88 8.94 12.27
CA ILE A 168 7.36 7.58 12.46
C ILE A 168 7.53 7.17 13.94
N SER A 169 8.54 7.72 14.63
CA SER A 169 8.89 7.37 16.01
C SER A 169 8.03 7.97 17.11
N VAL A 170 7.03 8.79 16.77
CA VAL A 170 6.26 9.59 17.74
C VAL A 170 5.41 8.73 18.69
N ASN A 171 5.14 7.46 18.35
CA ASN A 171 4.39 6.57 19.23
C ASN A 171 5.25 5.85 20.29
N SER A 172 6.58 5.94 20.25
CA SER A 172 7.46 5.15 21.15
C SER A 172 8.21 5.99 22.20
N VAL A 173 8.66 7.22 21.89
CA VAL A 173 9.38 8.06 22.86
C VAL A 173 9.17 9.55 22.56
N GLY A 174 8.53 10.27 23.48
CA GLY A 174 8.67 11.72 23.73
C GLY A 174 8.48 12.67 22.53
N PHE A 175 7.36 13.41 22.55
CA PHE A 175 7.05 14.62 21.76
C PHE A 175 8.19 15.18 20.88
N SER A 176 8.30 14.67 19.65
CA SER A 176 8.98 15.39 18.58
C SER A 176 7.98 16.42 18.06
N ASP A 177 8.15 17.70 18.37
CA ASP A 177 7.22 18.81 18.04
C ASP A 177 7.11 19.09 16.53
N GLY A 178 7.62 18.20 15.67
CA GLY A 178 7.62 18.34 14.23
C GLY A 178 8.37 19.56 13.67
N LEU A 179 9.00 20.36 14.53
CA LEU A 179 9.85 21.51 14.22
C LEU A 179 11.19 21.05 13.64
N ASN A 180 11.17 20.62 12.38
CA ASN A 180 12.36 20.58 11.56
C ASN A 180 12.37 21.84 10.70
N TYR A 181 13.49 22.58 10.73
CA TYR A 181 13.70 23.69 9.80
C TYR A 181 13.76 23.13 8.39
N VAL A 182 12.75 23.43 7.59
CA VAL A 182 12.69 23.09 6.17
C VAL A 182 12.96 24.39 5.42
N ASP A 183 14.08 24.46 4.74
CA ASP A 183 14.33 25.54 3.79
C ASP A 183 13.46 25.29 2.54
N ASP A 184 12.51 26.18 2.26
CA ASP A 184 11.67 26.12 1.06
C ASP A 184 12.48 26.29 -0.25
N CYS A 185 13.73 26.77 -0.16
CA CYS A 185 14.68 26.81 -1.28
C CYS A 185 15.42 25.48 -1.47
N ALA A 186 15.20 24.48 -0.62
CA ALA A 186 15.89 23.19 -0.74
C ALA A 186 15.42 22.39 -1.96
N ASP A 187 16.35 21.68 -2.58
CA ASP A 187 16.08 20.88 -3.76
C ASP A 187 15.21 19.65 -3.39
N THR A 188 13.99 19.58 -3.95
CA THR A 188 13.09 18.44 -3.73
C THR A 188 13.65 17.13 -4.25
N THR A 189 14.59 17.16 -5.20
CA THR A 189 15.25 15.95 -5.70
C THR A 189 16.05 15.24 -4.61
N LEU A 190 16.66 15.97 -3.68
CA LEU A 190 17.38 15.41 -2.55
C LEU A 190 16.44 14.62 -1.62
N TYR A 191 15.26 15.19 -1.34
CA TYR A 191 14.23 14.53 -0.53
C TYR A 191 13.74 13.24 -1.19
N ARG A 192 13.49 13.29 -2.50
CA ARG A 192 13.09 12.10 -3.27
C ARG A 192 14.18 11.03 -3.30
N THR A 193 15.43 11.45 -3.42
CA THR A 193 16.61 10.56 -3.41
C THR A 193 16.74 9.86 -2.05
N VAL A 194 16.71 10.61 -0.95
CA VAL A 194 16.82 10.04 0.40
C VAL A 194 15.64 9.11 0.70
N PHE A 195 14.43 9.49 0.29
CA PHE A 195 13.26 8.62 0.42
C PHE A 195 13.42 7.30 -0.32
N LYS A 196 13.96 7.29 -1.55
CA LYS A 196 14.29 6.06 -2.28
C LYS A 196 15.37 5.22 -1.57
N LEU A 197 16.43 5.86 -1.06
CA LEU A 197 17.50 5.18 -0.31
C LEU A 197 16.97 4.46 0.94
N ILE A 198 15.93 5.01 1.61
CA ILE A 198 15.27 4.32 2.74
C ILE A 198 14.66 2.98 2.29
N PHE A 199 13.98 2.94 1.14
CA PHE A 199 13.45 1.68 0.58
C PHE A 199 14.58 0.71 0.20
N GLU A 200 15.70 1.20 -0.31
CA GLU A 200 16.86 0.36 -0.64
C GLU A 200 17.55 -0.22 0.61
N ALA A 201 17.69 0.58 1.67
CA ALA A 201 18.22 0.13 2.97
C ALA A 201 17.34 -0.96 3.62
N LEU A 202 16.02 -0.88 3.41
CA LEU A 202 15.06 -1.85 3.94
C LEU A 202 14.77 -3.02 2.99
N HIS A 203 15.48 -3.10 1.85
CA HIS A 203 15.28 -4.12 0.80
C HIS A 203 13.86 -4.14 0.20
N GLN A 204 13.20 -2.99 0.11
CA GLN A 204 11.86 -2.80 -0.45
C GLN A 204 11.85 -1.92 -1.71
N VAL A 205 13.00 -1.78 -2.39
CA VAL A 205 13.14 -0.95 -3.60
C VAL A 205 12.18 -1.36 -4.73
N GLN A 206 11.82 -2.65 -4.82
CA GLN A 206 10.86 -3.14 -5.81
C GLN A 206 9.48 -2.50 -5.62
N HIS A 207 9.04 -2.34 -4.37
CA HIS A 207 7.77 -1.69 -4.06
C HIS A 207 7.81 -0.20 -4.42
N TYR A 208 8.91 0.50 -4.13
CA TYR A 208 9.10 1.88 -4.54
C TYR A 208 8.95 2.04 -6.08
N LYS A 209 9.67 1.23 -6.86
CA LYS A 209 9.61 1.26 -8.33
C LYS A 209 8.21 1.00 -8.86
N MET A 210 7.54 -0.03 -8.33
CA MET A 210 6.16 -0.36 -8.65
C MET A 210 5.22 0.82 -8.40
N MET A 211 5.36 1.50 -7.25
CA MET A 211 4.49 2.64 -6.92
C MET A 211 4.83 3.91 -7.71
N MET A 212 6.06 4.06 -8.20
CA MET A 212 6.46 5.16 -9.09
C MET A 212 6.07 4.94 -10.55
N GLY A 213 5.63 3.74 -10.93
CA GLY A 213 5.32 3.40 -12.33
C GLY A 213 6.59 3.23 -13.18
N GLU A 214 7.74 2.98 -12.54
CA GLU A 214 8.97 2.61 -13.24
C GLU A 214 8.85 1.12 -13.58
N ASP A 215 8.50 0.81 -14.83
CA ASP A 215 8.40 -0.57 -15.31
C ASP A 215 9.67 -1.34 -14.98
N MET A 216 9.51 -2.50 -14.35
CA MET A 216 10.59 -3.49 -14.32
C MET A 216 10.77 -3.97 -15.76
N GLU A 217 11.73 -3.38 -16.49
CA GLU A 217 12.31 -4.02 -17.66
C GLU A 217 12.85 -5.38 -17.19
N ILE A 218 12.05 -6.42 -17.43
CA ILE A 218 12.48 -7.80 -17.34
C ILE A 218 13.46 -7.99 -18.50
N LYS A 219 14.76 -7.95 -18.20
CA LYS A 219 15.78 -8.54 -19.06
C LYS A 219 15.79 -10.05 -18.88
#